data_AF-A0A0C3D4G6-F1
#
_entry.id   AF-A0A0C3D4G6-F1
#
_cell.length_a   1.000
_cell.length_b   1.000
_cell.length_c   1.000
_cell.angle_alpha   90.00
_cell.angle_beta   90.00
_cell.angle_gamma   90.00
#
_symmetry.space_group_name_H-M   'P 1'
#
loop_
_entity.id
_entity.type
_entity.pdbx_description
1 polymer ?
#
loop_
_entity_poly.entity_id
_entity_poly.type
_entity_poly.pdbx_seq_one_letter_code
_entity_poly.pdbx_strand_id
1 'polypeptide(L)'
;MSSALLANKIHAVSLTQVEPHYIPEVLRSTCYTKELRQFFASLENISLYFNDDSIDYLDSVKNCLSTAKRLESLELAVETFEVQTNFTALLSNFWPNLTSISLRFALDYEPFVAFCRKHRNVRSLILKQSALFGGTWEDVVLIMRECFHLRDARIEGLTERDGEFAWIPTNDKLTNTLHLPIVEHYLVHGGANPFRSGALELESLEYL
;
A
#
# COMPACT_ATOMS: atom_id res chain seq x y z
N MET A 1 -39.43 6.70 2.31
CA MET A 1 -38.55 5.61 1.85
C MET A 1 -37.90 6.04 0.55
N SER A 2 -36.59 6.23 0.53
CA SER A 2 -35.80 6.41 -0.69
C SER A 2 -34.48 5.68 -0.46
N SER A 3 -34.53 4.39 -0.79
CA SER A 3 -33.40 3.51 -0.99
C SER A 3 -32.54 4.05 -2.13
N ALA A 4 -31.51 4.82 -1.78
CA ALA A 4 -30.40 5.00 -2.71
C ALA A 4 -29.73 3.64 -2.86
N LEU A 5 -29.71 3.11 -4.08
CA LEU A 5 -28.84 2.01 -4.48
C LEU A 5 -27.40 2.41 -4.12
N LEU A 6 -26.98 2.05 -2.91
CA LEU A 6 -25.62 2.18 -2.41
C LEU A 6 -24.81 1.11 -3.15
N ALA A 7 -24.36 1.48 -4.33
CA ALA A 7 -23.60 0.64 -5.23
C ALA A 7 -22.37 0.06 -4.50
N ASN A 8 -22.07 -1.21 -4.77
CA ASN A 8 -20.87 -1.97 -4.40
C ASN A 8 -19.53 -1.35 -4.86
N LYS A 9 -19.49 -0.04 -5.14
CA LYS A 9 -18.39 0.69 -5.79
C LYS A 9 -18.15 2.09 -5.19
N ILE A 10 -18.55 2.34 -3.94
CA ILE A 10 -18.21 3.64 -3.32
C ILE A 10 -16.75 3.61 -2.89
N HIS A 11 -15.91 4.37 -3.59
CA HIS A 11 -14.50 4.58 -3.24
C HIS A 11 -14.42 5.69 -2.18
N ALA A 12 -13.93 5.38 -0.98
CA ALA A 12 -13.77 6.39 0.08
C ALA A 12 -12.42 7.12 -0.07
N VAL A 13 -12.37 8.23 -0.82
CA VAL A 13 -11.16 9.04 -1.03
C VAL A 13 -11.07 10.11 0.06
N SER A 14 -10.00 10.08 0.84
CA SER A 14 -9.65 11.22 1.67
C SER A 14 -9.20 12.39 0.76
N LEU A 15 -9.85 13.53 0.96
CA LEU A 15 -9.74 14.70 0.11
C LEU A 15 -8.66 15.58 0.63
N THR A 16 -7.58 15.67 -0.12
CA THR A 16 -6.71 16.83 0.01
C THR A 16 -5.85 17.07 -1.24
N GLN A 17 -6.30 16.50 -2.37
CA GLN A 17 -5.85 16.81 -3.72
C GLN A 17 -6.23 18.24 -4.14
N VAL A 18 -5.23 18.99 -4.62
CA VAL A 18 -5.42 20.34 -5.16
C VAL A 18 -6.14 20.33 -6.52
N GLU A 19 -6.14 19.22 -7.27
CA GLU A 19 -6.95 19.08 -8.49
C GLU A 19 -7.44 17.63 -8.70
N PRO A 20 -8.64 17.26 -8.24
CA PRO A 20 -9.22 15.98 -8.58
C PRO A 20 -10.15 16.14 -9.79
N HIS A 21 -9.87 15.42 -10.88
CA HIS A 21 -10.89 15.11 -11.87
C HIS A 21 -12.12 14.54 -11.16
N TYR A 22 -13.28 15.16 -11.35
CA TYR A 22 -14.51 14.84 -10.64
C TYR A 22 -14.95 13.40 -10.93
N ILE A 23 -14.77 12.49 -9.96
CA ILE A 23 -15.31 11.12 -10.01
C ILE A 23 -16.53 11.07 -9.06
N PRO A 24 -17.75 10.83 -9.57
CA PRO A 24 -18.99 10.90 -8.78
C PRO A 24 -19.16 9.79 -7.74
N GLU A 25 -18.34 8.74 -7.76
CA GLU A 25 -18.41 7.56 -6.85
C GLU A 25 -17.51 7.71 -5.61
N VAL A 26 -17.07 8.94 -5.32
CA VAL A 26 -16.07 9.25 -4.31
C VAL A 26 -16.69 9.86 -3.06
N LEU A 27 -16.62 9.17 -1.92
CA LEU A 27 -16.99 9.75 -0.62
C LEU A 27 -15.84 10.58 -0.09
N ARG A 28 -16.13 11.86 0.16
CA ARG A 28 -15.19 12.87 0.63
C ARG A 28 -15.56 13.23 2.07
N SER A 29 -14.71 12.93 3.05
CA SER A 29 -14.99 13.27 4.45
C SER A 29 -13.76 13.81 5.16
N THR A 30 -13.94 14.96 5.81
CA THR A 30 -13.01 15.54 6.78
C THR A 30 -13.41 15.21 8.22
N CYS A 31 -14.46 14.41 8.42
CA CYS A 31 -15.02 14.06 9.73
C CYS A 31 -15.25 12.55 9.85
N TYR A 32 -14.53 11.91 10.78
CA TYR A 32 -14.60 10.47 11.02
C TYR A 32 -15.59 10.13 12.15
N THR A 33 -16.86 10.42 11.88
CA THR A 33 -17.96 10.26 12.85
C THR A 33 -18.37 8.79 13.05
N LYS A 34 -19.29 8.53 13.99
CA LYS A 34 -19.84 7.19 14.23
C LYS A 34 -20.53 6.62 12.99
N GLU A 35 -21.19 7.47 12.22
CA GLU A 35 -21.89 7.13 10.99
C GLU A 35 -20.89 6.68 9.91
N LEU A 36 -19.73 7.35 9.80
CA LEU A 36 -18.68 6.94 8.87
C LEU A 36 -18.08 5.57 9.24
N ARG A 37 -17.93 5.28 10.54
CA ARG A 37 -17.49 3.94 10.99
C ARG A 37 -18.47 2.84 10.61
N GLN A 38 -19.77 3.11 10.70
CA GLN A 38 -20.81 2.17 10.27
C GLN A 38 -20.80 2.00 8.76
N PHE A 39 -20.54 3.08 8.02
CA PHE A 39 -20.38 3.02 6.58
C PHE A 39 -19.21 2.12 6.17
N PHE A 40 -18.02 2.31 6.75
CA PHE A 40 -16.84 1.46 6.50
C PHE A 40 -17.11 -0.02 6.78
N ALA A 41 -17.90 -0.34 7.81
CA ALA A 41 -18.28 -1.73 8.12
C ALA A 41 -19.09 -2.42 7.02
N SER A 42 -19.73 -1.64 6.14
CA SER A 42 -20.51 -2.15 5.01
C SER A 42 -19.72 -2.27 3.70
N LEU A 43 -18.51 -1.68 3.63
CA LEU A 43 -17.73 -1.61 2.40
C LEU A 43 -16.90 -2.86 2.17
N GLU A 44 -16.86 -3.27 0.90
CA GLU A 44 -15.98 -4.33 0.37
C GLU A 44 -14.74 -3.73 -0.30
N ASN A 45 -14.81 -2.47 -0.75
CA ASN A 45 -13.73 -1.79 -1.45
C ASN A 45 -13.50 -0.41 -0.83
N ILE A 46 -12.26 -0.07 -0.49
CA ILE A 46 -11.89 1.22 0.11
C ILE A 46 -10.61 1.73 -0.57
N SER A 47 -10.63 2.96 -1.08
CA SER A 47 -9.46 3.63 -1.68
C SER A 47 -9.21 4.99 -1.05
N LEU A 48 -8.30 5.10 -0.09
CA LEU A 48 -8.00 6.33 0.65
C LEU A 48 -6.74 7.01 0.10
N TYR A 49 -6.84 8.32 -0.12
CA TYR A 49 -5.75 9.17 -0.61
C TYR A 49 -5.44 10.24 0.44
N PHE A 50 -4.17 10.47 0.74
CA PHE A 50 -3.73 11.37 1.80
C PHE A 50 -2.76 12.42 1.23
N ASN A 51 -2.79 13.62 1.81
CA ASN A 51 -1.71 14.61 1.66
C ASN A 51 -0.95 14.79 2.98
N ASP A 52 0.01 15.72 2.95
CA ASP A 52 0.78 16.20 4.10
C ASP A 52 -0.05 16.54 5.35
N ASP A 53 -1.22 17.15 5.20
CA ASP A 53 -2.06 17.59 6.34
C ASP A 53 -2.87 16.46 6.98
N SER A 54 -2.82 15.25 6.41
CA SER A 54 -3.69 14.13 6.84
C SER A 54 -3.24 13.45 8.14
N ILE A 55 -2.12 13.88 8.73
CA ILE A 55 -1.52 13.30 9.95
C ILE A 55 -2.49 13.33 11.13
N ASP A 56 -3.17 14.46 11.32
CA ASP A 56 -4.06 14.69 12.47
C ASP A 56 -5.28 13.75 12.48
N TYR A 57 -5.60 13.12 11.35
CA TYR A 57 -6.73 12.24 11.20
C TYR A 57 -6.37 10.75 11.18
N LEU A 58 -5.08 10.40 11.24
CA LEU A 58 -4.61 9.02 11.06
C LEU A 58 -5.26 8.04 12.04
N ASP A 59 -5.35 8.40 13.32
CA ASP A 59 -5.99 7.55 14.35
C ASP A 59 -7.49 7.38 14.09
N SER A 60 -8.14 8.42 13.59
CA SER A 60 -9.56 8.38 13.27
C SER A 60 -9.84 7.51 12.04
N VAL A 61 -8.99 7.60 11.02
CA VAL A 61 -9.00 6.72 9.83
C VAL A 61 -8.78 5.27 10.26
N LYS A 62 -7.74 5.03 11.07
CA LYS A 62 -7.39 3.72 11.60
C LYS A 62 -8.57 3.07 12.34
N ASN A 63 -9.26 3.86 13.16
CA ASN A 63 -10.45 3.43 13.88
C ASN A 63 -11.60 3.08 12.94
N CYS A 64 -11.83 3.84 11.86
CA CYS A 64 -12.84 3.51 10.85
C CYS A 64 -12.48 2.25 10.07
N LEU A 65 -11.22 2.11 9.63
CA LEU A 65 -10.73 0.92 8.95
C LEU A 65 -10.83 -0.35 9.81
N SER A 66 -10.74 -0.22 11.14
CA SER A 66 -10.86 -1.36 12.06
C SER A 66 -12.24 -2.05 12.03
N THR A 67 -13.29 -1.32 11.63
CA THR A 67 -14.66 -1.84 11.53
C THR A 67 -14.98 -2.48 10.18
N ALA A 68 -14.14 -2.29 9.16
CA ALA A 68 -14.34 -2.74 7.78
C ALA A 68 -14.14 -4.26 7.61
N LYS A 69 -14.94 -5.10 8.30
CA LYS A 69 -14.76 -6.57 8.29
C LYS A 69 -15.12 -7.25 6.98
N ARG A 70 -15.87 -6.57 6.11
CA ARG A 70 -16.21 -7.04 4.76
C ARG A 70 -15.19 -6.66 3.69
N LEU A 71 -14.15 -5.91 4.06
CA LEU A 71 -13.16 -5.39 3.12
C LEU A 71 -12.45 -6.51 2.35
N GLU A 72 -12.54 -6.43 1.03
CA GLU A 72 -11.92 -7.33 0.05
C GLU A 72 -10.77 -6.64 -0.69
N SER A 73 -10.90 -5.33 -0.98
CA SER A 73 -9.88 -4.53 -1.65
C SER A 73 -9.59 -3.23 -0.89
N LEU A 74 -8.30 -2.99 -0.64
CA LEU A 74 -7.83 -1.77 0.02
C LEU A 74 -6.76 -1.08 -0.82
N GLU A 75 -6.94 0.21 -1.05
CA GLU A 75 -5.95 1.09 -1.65
C GLU A 75 -5.65 2.24 -0.68
N LEU A 76 -4.37 2.49 -0.44
CA LEU A 76 -3.88 3.56 0.42
C LEU A 76 -2.75 4.28 -0.31
N ALA A 77 -2.92 5.56 -0.58
CA ALA A 77 -1.95 6.36 -1.32
C ALA A 77 -1.69 7.72 -0.64
N VAL A 78 -0.44 8.17 -0.64
CA VAL A 78 -0.03 9.49 -0.18
C VAL A 78 0.54 10.25 -1.38
N GLU A 79 0.15 11.53 -1.53
CA GLU A 79 0.59 12.35 -2.68
C GLU A 79 2.08 12.69 -2.64
N THR A 80 2.63 12.82 -1.43
CA THR A 80 3.97 13.36 -1.15
C THR A 80 4.82 12.32 -0.44
N PHE A 81 5.99 12.01 -1.00
CA PHE A 81 6.96 11.06 -0.42
C PHE A 81 7.91 11.71 0.61
N GLU A 82 7.68 12.99 0.91
CA GLU A 82 8.49 13.78 1.84
C GLU A 82 8.06 13.59 3.30
N VAL A 83 6.85 13.05 3.53
CA VAL A 83 6.30 12.97 4.88
C VAL A 83 6.96 11.85 5.68
N GLN A 84 7.54 12.23 6.82
CA GLN A 84 8.04 11.32 7.86
C GLN A 84 6.92 10.52 8.55
N THR A 85 5.67 10.63 8.09
CA THR A 85 4.51 10.04 8.74
C THR A 85 4.37 8.58 8.34
N ASN A 86 4.37 7.75 9.37
CA ASN A 86 4.22 6.31 9.24
C ASN A 86 2.73 5.93 9.02
N PHE A 87 2.31 5.91 7.75
CA PHE A 87 0.99 5.38 7.37
C PHE A 87 0.89 3.86 7.47
N THR A 88 2.02 3.15 7.65
CA THR A 88 2.06 1.69 7.86
C THR A 88 1.23 1.28 9.09
N ALA A 89 1.06 2.18 10.07
CA ALA A 89 0.20 1.95 11.22
C ALA A 89 -1.27 1.65 10.87
N LEU A 90 -1.75 2.05 9.68
CA LEU A 90 -3.09 1.72 9.18
C LEU A 90 -3.25 0.22 8.87
N LEU A 91 -2.14 -0.45 8.51
CA LEU A 91 -2.08 -1.86 8.16
C LEU A 91 -2.12 -2.80 9.39
N SER A 92 -2.13 -2.25 10.61
CA SER A 92 -2.19 -3.07 11.83
C SER A 92 -3.54 -3.78 12.02
N ASN A 93 -4.58 -3.33 11.31
CA ASN A 93 -5.93 -3.88 11.37
C ASN A 93 -6.00 -5.32 10.83
N PHE A 94 -7.10 -6.03 11.12
CA PHE A 94 -7.36 -7.36 10.54
C PHE A 94 -8.61 -7.32 9.68
N TRP A 95 -8.46 -7.73 8.43
CA TRP A 95 -9.53 -7.81 7.43
C TRP A 95 -9.59 -9.24 6.87
N PRO A 96 -10.53 -10.07 7.33
CA PRO A 96 -10.54 -11.51 7.04
C PRO A 96 -10.74 -11.84 5.55
N ASN A 97 -11.44 -10.95 4.83
CA ASN A 97 -11.79 -11.13 3.42
C ASN A 97 -10.83 -10.41 2.47
N LEU A 98 -9.76 -9.77 2.97
CA LEU A 98 -8.86 -8.98 2.14
C LEU A 98 -8.14 -9.88 1.13
N THR A 99 -8.36 -9.59 -0.15
CA THR A 99 -7.75 -10.30 -1.29
C THR A 99 -6.90 -9.39 -2.16
N SER A 100 -7.10 -8.08 -2.11
CA SER A 100 -6.37 -7.09 -2.92
C SER A 100 -5.84 -5.95 -2.06
N ILE A 101 -4.58 -5.57 -2.27
CA ILE A 101 -3.94 -4.45 -1.56
C ILE A 101 -3.12 -3.61 -2.55
N SER A 102 -3.29 -2.28 -2.48
CA SER A 102 -2.52 -1.30 -3.26
C SER A 102 -1.96 -0.23 -2.33
N LEU A 103 -0.64 -0.06 -2.33
CA LEU A 103 0.06 0.85 -1.42
C LEU A 103 0.93 1.82 -2.22
N ARG A 104 0.83 3.11 -1.87
CA ARG A 104 1.68 4.19 -2.41
C ARG A 104 2.12 5.14 -1.31
N PHE A 105 3.04 4.69 -0.47
CA PHE A 105 3.68 5.45 0.61
C PHE A 105 4.84 4.66 1.19
N ALA A 106 5.55 5.25 2.15
CA ALA A 106 6.66 4.60 2.83
C ALA A 106 6.21 3.58 3.90
N LEU A 107 6.84 2.42 3.90
CA LEU A 107 6.54 1.28 4.75
C LEU A 107 7.63 1.06 5.78
N ASP A 108 7.23 0.86 7.02
CA ASP A 108 8.12 0.31 8.03
C ASP A 108 8.19 -1.21 7.87
N TYR A 109 9.41 -1.75 7.88
CA TYR A 109 9.67 -3.17 7.67
C TYR A 109 8.87 -4.07 8.61
N GLU A 110 9.04 -3.93 9.93
CA GLU A 110 8.41 -4.82 10.92
C GLU A 110 6.87 -4.80 10.86
N PRO A 111 6.20 -3.63 10.86
CA PRO A 111 4.75 -3.57 10.69
C PRO A 111 4.26 -4.16 9.36
N PHE A 112 4.97 -3.95 8.26
CA PHE A 112 4.58 -4.50 6.97
C PHE A 112 4.75 -6.03 6.90
N VAL A 113 5.82 -6.57 7.48
CA VAL A 113 6.02 -8.02 7.63
C VAL A 113 4.91 -8.63 8.49
N ALA A 114 4.54 -7.98 9.59
CA ALA A 114 3.43 -8.41 10.43
C ALA A 114 2.10 -8.41 9.64
N PHE A 115 1.87 -7.40 8.81
CA PHE A 115 0.72 -7.35 7.90
C PHE A 115 0.71 -8.52 6.93
N CYS A 116 1.84 -8.83 6.28
CA CYS A 116 1.97 -9.93 5.32
C CYS A 116 1.61 -11.28 5.96
N ARG A 117 2.21 -11.58 7.12
CA ARG A 117 1.98 -12.83 7.86
C ARG A 117 0.53 -13.01 8.29
N LYS A 118 -0.15 -11.89 8.57
CA LYS A 118 -1.53 -11.84 9.06
C LYS A 118 -2.57 -11.97 7.93
N HIS A 119 -2.30 -11.43 6.74
CA HIS A 119 -3.25 -11.38 5.63
C HIS A 119 -2.88 -12.34 4.49
N ARG A 120 -2.79 -13.64 4.80
CA ARG A 120 -2.42 -14.70 3.84
C ARG A 120 -3.44 -14.93 2.71
N ASN A 121 -4.61 -14.30 2.79
CA ASN A 121 -5.65 -14.36 1.77
C ASN A 121 -5.40 -13.42 0.58
N VAL A 122 -4.42 -12.52 0.68
CA VAL A 122 -4.06 -11.61 -0.42
C VAL A 122 -3.64 -12.39 -1.67
N ARG A 123 -4.20 -11.99 -2.81
CA ARG A 123 -4.01 -12.56 -4.16
C ARG A 123 -3.58 -11.52 -5.18
N SER A 124 -3.85 -10.24 -4.96
CA SER A 124 -3.36 -9.14 -5.78
C SER A 124 -2.62 -8.14 -4.90
N LEU A 125 -1.42 -7.75 -5.35
CA LEU A 125 -0.55 -6.80 -4.69
C LEU A 125 -0.11 -5.73 -5.68
N ILE A 126 -0.32 -4.48 -5.31
CA ILE A 126 0.22 -3.33 -6.04
C ILE A 126 1.07 -2.51 -5.08
N LEU A 127 2.36 -2.34 -5.40
CA LEU A 127 3.26 -1.44 -4.69
C LEU A 127 3.71 -0.36 -5.67
N LYS A 128 3.40 0.89 -5.38
CA LYS A 128 3.73 2.02 -6.26
C LYS A 128 4.51 3.06 -5.51
N GLN A 129 5.66 3.43 -6.04
CA GLN A 129 6.53 4.46 -5.47
C GLN A 129 6.81 4.23 -3.97
N SER A 130 6.89 2.98 -3.52
CA SER A 130 7.02 2.67 -2.09
C SER A 130 8.46 2.74 -1.62
N ALA A 131 8.68 3.40 -0.48
CA ALA A 131 9.94 3.34 0.26
C ALA A 131 9.86 2.30 1.38
N LEU A 132 10.95 1.61 1.69
CA LEU A 132 11.05 0.70 2.83
C LEU A 132 12.03 1.26 3.86
N PHE A 133 11.61 1.32 5.13
CA PHE A 133 12.43 1.75 6.26
C PHE A 133 12.79 0.57 7.16
N GLY A 134 14.08 0.45 7.50
CA GLY A 134 14.56 -0.49 8.51
C GLY A 134 14.62 -1.96 8.06
N GLY A 135 14.75 -2.21 6.75
CA GLY A 135 14.90 -3.54 6.16
C GLY A 135 15.14 -3.46 4.64
N THR A 136 15.20 -4.61 3.98
CA THR A 136 15.44 -4.71 2.53
C THR A 136 14.20 -5.23 1.78
N TRP A 137 14.01 -4.83 0.53
CA TRP A 137 12.98 -5.37 -0.34
C TRP A 137 13.24 -6.83 -0.70
N GLU A 138 14.49 -7.30 -0.65
CA GLU A 138 14.83 -8.72 -0.77
C GLU A 138 14.09 -9.54 0.30
N ASP A 139 14.24 -9.16 1.57
CA ASP A 139 13.60 -9.85 2.68
C ASP A 139 12.08 -9.75 2.59
N VAL A 140 11.56 -8.57 2.26
CA VAL A 140 10.13 -8.35 2.11
C VAL A 140 9.54 -9.19 0.98
N VAL A 141 10.21 -9.31 -0.17
CA VAL A 141 9.76 -10.14 -1.30
C VAL A 141 9.73 -11.61 -0.93
N LEU A 142 10.73 -12.11 -0.20
CA LEU A 142 10.72 -13.48 0.32
C LEU A 142 9.52 -13.70 1.24
N ILE A 143 9.28 -12.79 2.18
CA ILE A 143 8.16 -12.87 3.12
C ILE A 143 6.81 -12.80 2.39
N MET A 144 6.65 -11.89 1.42
CA MET A 144 5.45 -11.79 0.60
C MET A 144 5.22 -13.08 -0.18
N ARG A 145 6.29 -13.70 -0.71
CA ARG A 145 6.18 -14.98 -1.42
C ARG A 145 5.75 -16.13 -0.52
N GLU A 146 6.22 -16.15 0.72
CA GLU A 146 5.85 -17.15 1.72
C GLU A 146 4.43 -16.95 2.27
N CYS A 147 4.02 -15.69 2.44
CA CYS A 147 2.77 -15.36 3.12
C CYS A 147 1.59 -15.19 2.16
N PHE A 148 1.80 -14.58 1.00
CA PHE A 148 0.76 -14.34 0.02
C PHE A 148 0.73 -15.45 -1.04
N HIS A 149 -0.46 -15.71 -1.59
CA HIS A 149 -0.61 -16.59 -2.75
C HIS A 149 -0.99 -15.75 -3.96
N LEU A 150 -0.08 -14.85 -4.35
CA LEU A 150 -0.31 -13.87 -5.40
C LEU A 150 -0.63 -14.54 -6.74
N ARG A 151 -1.67 -14.03 -7.39
CA ARG A 151 -2.03 -14.31 -8.79
C ARG A 151 -1.72 -13.13 -9.70
N ASP A 152 -1.59 -11.96 -9.09
CA ASP A 152 -1.32 -10.69 -9.75
C ASP A 152 -0.40 -9.87 -8.83
N ALA A 153 0.63 -9.27 -9.42
CA ALA A 153 1.58 -8.42 -8.72
C ALA A 153 2.01 -7.31 -9.66
N ARG A 154 1.95 -6.06 -9.20
CA ARG A 154 2.48 -4.89 -9.91
C ARG A 154 3.34 -4.09 -8.96
N ILE A 155 4.59 -3.86 -9.35
CA ILE A 155 5.56 -3.15 -8.56
C ILE A 155 6.13 -2.03 -9.42
N GLU A 156 6.08 -0.80 -8.91
CA GLU A 156 6.57 0.39 -9.57
C GLU A 156 7.37 1.22 -8.58
N GLY A 157 8.58 1.62 -8.93
CA GLY A 157 9.43 2.54 -8.17
C GLY A 157 9.61 2.16 -6.70
N LEU A 158 10.40 1.14 -6.41
CA LEU A 158 10.73 0.79 -5.02
C LEU A 158 12.04 1.44 -4.60
N THR A 159 12.09 1.91 -3.35
CA THR A 159 13.30 2.49 -2.75
C THR A 159 13.53 1.94 -1.35
N GLU A 160 14.79 1.86 -0.92
CA GLU A 160 15.18 1.48 0.45
C GLU A 160 15.79 2.69 1.15
N ARG A 161 15.54 2.82 2.45
CA ARG A 161 16.13 3.88 3.27
C ARG A 161 16.79 3.25 4.50
N ASP A 162 18.11 3.38 4.57
CA ASP A 162 18.85 3.24 5.82
C ASP A 162 18.39 4.35 6.78
N GLY A 163 18.21 4.02 8.05
CA GLY A 163 17.43 4.80 9.04
C GLY A 163 17.84 6.24 9.34
N GLU A 164 18.70 6.89 8.56
CA GLU A 164 18.96 8.34 8.62
C GLU A 164 18.88 8.97 7.23
N PHE A 165 18.25 10.14 7.14
CA PHE A 165 17.98 10.91 5.92
C PHE A 165 19.21 11.04 5.00
N ALA A 166 19.37 10.11 4.07
CA ALA A 166 20.24 10.25 2.92
C ALA A 166 19.60 9.55 1.73
N TRP A 167 19.18 10.34 0.74
CA TRP A 167 19.04 9.85 -0.62
C TRP A 167 20.44 9.53 -1.11
N ILE A 168 20.83 8.27 -1.02
CA ILE A 168 21.99 7.77 -1.74
C ILE A 168 21.41 6.92 -2.87
N PRO A 169 21.23 7.47 -4.08
CA PRO A 169 21.36 6.63 -5.25
C PRO A 169 22.78 6.08 -5.16
N THR A 170 22.90 4.78 -4.95
CA THR A 170 24.17 4.05 -5.05
C THR A 170 24.56 3.95 -6.53
N ASN A 171 24.70 5.11 -7.17
CA ASN A 171 25.45 5.31 -8.39
C ASN A 171 26.94 5.20 -8.07
N ASP A 172 27.38 4.05 -7.55
CA ASP A 172 28.77 3.63 -7.69
C ASP A 172 28.89 2.10 -7.61
N LYS A 173 28.80 1.50 -8.80
CA LYS A 173 29.59 0.33 -9.23
C LYS A 173 29.52 -0.92 -8.34
N LEU A 174 28.50 -1.73 -8.58
CA LEU A 174 28.61 -3.14 -9.01
C LEU A 174 27.18 -3.63 -9.33
N THR A 175 26.84 -3.56 -10.62
CA THR A 175 25.51 -3.74 -11.20
C THR A 175 24.89 -5.11 -10.92
N ASN A 176 23.91 -5.15 -10.03
CA ASN A 176 22.81 -6.12 -10.01
C ASN A 176 21.48 -5.36 -9.92
N THR A 177 21.24 -4.46 -10.89
CA THR A 177 19.93 -3.84 -11.09
C THR A 177 18.91 -4.92 -11.43
N LEU A 178 17.87 -5.05 -10.63
CA LEU A 178 16.85 -6.06 -10.86
C LEU A 178 15.60 -5.41 -11.45
N HIS A 179 15.07 -6.00 -12.52
CA HIS A 179 13.89 -5.45 -13.18
C HIS A 179 12.62 -5.79 -12.39
N LEU A 180 11.75 -4.79 -12.16
CA LEU A 180 10.47 -4.98 -11.48
C LEU A 180 9.60 -6.11 -12.08
N PRO A 181 9.49 -6.27 -13.42
CA PRO A 181 8.78 -7.40 -14.01
C PRO A 181 9.32 -8.79 -13.60
N ILE A 182 10.63 -8.91 -13.32
CA ILE A 182 11.22 -10.18 -12.86
C ILE A 182 10.78 -10.47 -11.41
N VAL A 183 10.70 -9.43 -10.57
CA VAL A 183 10.21 -9.54 -9.18
C VAL A 183 8.74 -9.92 -9.17
N GLU A 184 7.92 -9.25 -9.98
CA GLU A 184 6.50 -9.57 -10.16
C GLU A 184 6.31 -11.03 -10.59
N HIS A 185 7.05 -11.47 -11.60
CA HIS A 185 7.01 -12.85 -12.08
C HIS A 185 7.43 -13.83 -10.97
N TYR A 186 8.49 -13.54 -10.22
CA TYR A 186 8.92 -14.37 -9.08
C TYR A 186 7.84 -14.46 -7.99
N LEU A 187 7.21 -13.35 -7.63
CA LEU A 187 6.16 -13.30 -6.62
C LEU A 187 4.94 -14.16 -6.99
N VAL A 188 4.55 -14.16 -8.27
CA VAL A 188 3.40 -14.92 -8.77
C VAL A 188 3.77 -16.38 -9.04
N HIS A 189 4.80 -16.62 -9.86
CA HIS A 189 5.11 -17.93 -10.42
C HIS A 189 6.19 -18.71 -9.65
N GLY A 190 6.94 -18.06 -8.77
CA GLY A 190 8.07 -18.66 -8.06
C GLY A 190 9.33 -18.79 -8.93
N GLY A 191 10.29 -19.58 -8.47
CA GLY A 191 11.58 -19.80 -9.14
C GLY A 191 12.78 -19.44 -8.27
N ALA A 192 13.90 -19.09 -8.89
CA ALA A 192 15.06 -18.57 -8.17
C ALA A 192 14.76 -17.15 -7.66
N ASN A 193 15.04 -16.90 -6.38
CA ASN A 193 14.99 -15.54 -5.82
C ASN A 193 15.87 -14.62 -6.68
N PRO A 194 15.32 -13.54 -7.26
CA PRO A 194 16.09 -12.71 -8.17
C PRO A 194 17.08 -11.79 -7.43
N PHE A 195 16.99 -11.60 -6.11
CA PHE A 195 17.77 -10.62 -5.33
C PHE A 195 19.16 -11.10 -4.84
N ARG A 196 19.77 -12.13 -5.44
CA ARG A 196 20.94 -12.92 -4.93
C ARG A 196 22.22 -12.22 -4.42
N SER A 197 22.28 -10.91 -4.21
CA SER A 197 23.45 -10.21 -3.68
C SER A 197 23.13 -8.90 -2.93
N GLY A 198 22.28 -8.90 -1.91
CA GLY A 198 22.33 -7.96 -0.76
C GLY A 198 22.45 -6.45 -0.99
N ALA A 199 22.20 -5.94 -2.19
CA ALA A 199 22.13 -4.53 -2.54
C ALA A 199 21.30 -4.42 -3.81
N LEU A 200 20.23 -3.63 -3.76
CA LEU A 200 19.24 -3.60 -4.81
C LEU A 200 18.79 -2.16 -5.08
N GLU A 201 18.93 -1.77 -6.34
CA GLU A 201 18.15 -0.68 -6.93
C GLU A 201 17.14 -1.31 -7.89
N LEU A 202 15.85 -1.02 -7.67
CA LEU A 202 14.77 -1.42 -8.55
C LEU A 202 14.40 -0.26 -9.45
N GLU A 203 14.87 -0.28 -10.69
CA GLU A 203 14.42 0.67 -11.69
C GLU A 203 13.03 0.26 -12.22
N SER A 204 12.04 1.13 -12.04
CA SER A 204 11.04 1.37 -13.09
C SER A 204 11.26 2.74 -13.70
N LEU A 205 11.79 2.75 -14.92
CA LEU A 205 11.69 3.89 -15.81
C LEU A 205 10.52 3.62 -16.76
N GLU A 206 9.40 4.30 -16.57
CA GLU A 206 8.40 4.40 -17.64
C GLU A 206 8.79 5.54 -18.59
N TYR A 207 9.16 5.12 -19.80
CA TYR A 207 9.12 5.80 -21.09
C TYR A 207 9.70 7.22 -21.23
N LEU A 208 10.95 7.29 -21.69
CA LEU A 208 11.38 8.21 -22.76
C LEU A 208 12.19 7.46 -23.81
#